data_AF-A0A7H8Q962-F1
#
_entry.id   AF-A0A7H8Q962-F1
#
_cell.length_a   1.000
_cell.length_b   1.000
_cell.length_c   1.000
_cell.angle_alpha   90.00
_cell.angle_beta   90.00
_cell.angle_gamma   90.00
#
_symmetry.space_group_name_H-M   'P 1'
#
loop_
_entity.id
_entity.type
_entity.pdbx_description
1 polymer ?
#
loop_
_entity_poly.entity_id
_entity_poly.type
_entity_poly.pdbx_seq_one_letter_code
_entity_poly.pdbx_strand_id
1 'polypeptide(L)'
;MIDTFFDNYFKNNIIRGIQIFEKNLVIQTFLVLFFLLVLCIVLFLNPEFWSLLVSFRLLLVMNTLNKEMDNISINHALKVAPKTKKYILDYLKHTLKFNHSSQYKELALILKQKGEKNLKSYNLLPYLTMILTVTIFLCGSVIRVYPEHTKDVIFVVFIMTGIFLIFNSSINAIANLFFNGKPKEMIHLSDTIFEIFLEKSINENTLMASKRKNSR
;
A
#
# COMPACT_ATOMS: atom_id res chain seq x y z
N MET A 1 7.06 23.68 9.98
CA MET A 1 5.76 23.71 10.70
C MET A 1 4.94 22.47 10.40
N ILE A 2 4.63 22.17 9.12
CA ILE A 2 3.86 20.96 8.73
C ILE A 2 4.64 19.68 9.00
N ASP A 3 5.94 19.65 8.70
CA ASP A 3 6.78 18.48 8.98
C ASP A 3 6.96 18.25 10.49
N THR A 4 7.10 19.32 11.27
CA THR A 4 7.16 19.26 12.74
C THR A 4 5.84 18.83 13.38
N PHE A 5 4.70 19.29 12.85
CA PHE A 5 3.37 18.81 13.24
C PHE A 5 3.23 17.32 12.96
N PHE A 6 3.58 16.90 11.74
CA PHE A 6 3.50 15.51 11.33
C PHE A 6 4.42 14.63 12.18
N ASP A 7 5.68 15.02 12.39
CA ASP A 7 6.62 14.21 13.17
C ASP A 7 6.21 14.12 14.66
N ASN A 8 5.63 15.18 15.25
CA ASN A 8 5.09 15.12 16.61
C ASN A 8 3.86 14.21 16.70
N TYR A 9 2.95 14.30 15.74
CA TYR A 9 1.80 13.40 15.63
C TYR A 9 2.26 11.94 15.42
N PHE A 10 3.21 11.73 14.51
CA PHE A 10 3.80 10.44 14.16
C PHE A 10 4.49 9.80 15.37
N LYS A 11 5.26 10.58 16.14
CA LYS A 11 6.00 10.07 17.31
C LYS A 11 5.09 9.64 18.47
N ASN A 12 3.97 10.33 18.66
CA ASN A 12 3.10 10.11 19.82
C ASN A 12 1.96 9.12 19.57
N ASN A 13 1.54 8.92 18.31
CA ASN A 13 0.36 8.12 17.98
C ASN A 13 0.64 6.84 17.19
N ILE A 14 1.89 6.56 16.81
CA ILE A 14 2.17 5.40 15.94
C ILE A 14 2.74 4.20 16.66
N ILE A 15 2.00 3.12 16.47
CA ILE A 15 2.40 1.74 16.59
C ILE A 15 3.08 1.38 15.25
N ARG A 16 4.34 0.94 15.24
CA ARG A 16 5.08 0.59 14.00
C ARG A 16 4.28 -0.44 13.19
N GLY A 17 4.41 -0.50 11.86
CA GLY A 17 3.67 -1.46 11.02
C GLY A 17 3.74 -2.91 11.54
N ILE A 18 4.92 -3.36 11.98
CA ILE A 18 5.13 -4.68 12.63
C ILE A 18 4.32 -4.87 13.92
N GLN A 19 4.02 -3.78 14.63
CA GLN A 19 3.20 -3.79 15.85
C GLN A 19 1.70 -3.63 15.53
N ILE A 20 1.31 -3.13 14.35
CA ILE A 20 -0.09 -3.08 13.88
C ILE A 20 -0.55 -4.47 13.45
N PHE A 21 0.34 -5.23 12.81
CA PHE A 21 0.06 -6.61 12.39
C PHE A 21 0.34 -7.58 13.53
N GLU A 22 -0.51 -8.59 13.69
CA GLU A 22 -0.25 -9.67 14.63
C GLU A 22 1.08 -10.36 14.26
N LYS A 23 1.89 -10.69 15.27
CA LYS A 23 3.20 -11.35 15.09
C LYS A 23 3.07 -12.60 14.21
N ASN A 24 1.94 -13.32 14.32
CA ASN A 24 1.63 -14.49 13.51
C ASN A 24 1.51 -14.18 12.02
N LEU A 25 0.89 -13.05 11.66
CA LEU A 25 0.69 -12.63 10.28
C LEU A 25 2.02 -12.24 9.63
N VAL A 26 2.87 -11.49 10.36
CA VAL A 26 4.22 -11.15 9.89
C VAL A 26 5.05 -12.42 9.68
N ILE A 27 5.01 -13.36 10.62
CA ILE A 27 5.70 -14.65 10.50
C ILE A 27 5.17 -15.44 9.30
N GLN A 28 3.86 -15.52 9.11
CA GLN A 28 3.24 -16.22 7.98
C GLN A 28 3.66 -15.60 6.64
N THR A 29 3.69 -14.28 6.51
CA THR A 29 4.16 -13.60 5.29
C THR A 29 5.61 -13.95 4.99
N PHE A 30 6.49 -13.92 5.99
CA PHE A 30 7.90 -14.30 5.81
C PHE A 30 8.06 -15.79 5.46
N LEU A 31 7.26 -16.67 6.05
CA LEU A 31 7.27 -18.10 5.78
C LEU A 31 6.82 -18.41 4.34
N VAL A 32 5.76 -17.75 3.87
CA VAL A 32 5.25 -17.88 2.50
C VAL A 32 6.28 -17.36 1.48
N LEU A 33 6.93 -16.23 1.77
CA LEU A 33 8.02 -15.70 0.94
C LEU A 33 9.22 -16.64 0.88
N PHE A 34 9.59 -17.24 2.01
CA PHE A 34 10.68 -18.22 2.07
C PHE A 34 10.34 -19.47 1.25
N PHE A 35 9.15 -20.04 1.41
CA PHE A 35 8.71 -21.18 0.63
C PHE A 35 8.62 -20.87 -0.86
N LEU A 36 8.18 -19.67 -1.23
CA LEU A 36 8.18 -19.21 -2.62
C LEU A 36 9.58 -19.21 -3.23
N LEU A 37 10.58 -18.72 -2.48
CA LEU A 37 11.96 -18.70 -2.94
C LEU A 37 12.53 -20.11 -3.12
N VAL A 38 12.30 -21.00 -2.14
CA VAL A 38 12.69 -22.42 -2.24
C VAL A 38 12.02 -23.08 -3.46
N LEU A 39 10.75 -22.79 -3.68
CA LEU A 39 10.01 -23.35 -4.80
C LEU A 39 10.52 -22.86 -6.16
N CYS A 40 10.93 -21.58 -6.26
CA CYS A 40 11.58 -21.06 -7.46
C CYS A 40 12.89 -21.80 -7.77
N ILE A 41 13.68 -22.15 -6.75
CA ILE A 41 14.91 -22.94 -6.92
C ILE A 41 14.57 -24.36 -7.39
N VAL A 42 13.57 -25.00 -6.79
CA VAL A 42 13.13 -26.35 -7.18
C VAL A 42 12.58 -26.39 -8.61
N LEU A 43 11.76 -25.39 -9.00
CA LEU A 43 11.25 -25.24 -10.37
C LEU A 43 12.37 -25.10 -11.41
N PHE A 44 13.46 -24.43 -11.04
CA PHE A 44 14.62 -24.27 -11.91
C PHE A 44 15.39 -25.58 -12.08
N LEU A 45 15.47 -26.40 -11.03
CA LEU A 45 16.20 -27.66 -11.03
C LEU A 45 15.41 -28.83 -11.62
N ASN A 46 14.10 -28.89 -11.35
CA ASN A 46 13.25 -29.98 -11.82
C ASN A 46 11.81 -29.50 -12.14
N PRO A 47 11.51 -29.28 -13.43
CA PRO A 47 10.26 -28.68 -13.90
C PRO A 47 9.09 -29.68 -13.91
N GLU A 48 8.71 -30.24 -12.76
CA GLU A 48 7.58 -31.17 -12.68
C GLU A 48 6.24 -30.45 -12.57
N PHE A 49 5.18 -31.00 -13.18
CA PHE A 49 3.82 -30.42 -13.14
C PHE A 49 3.30 -30.13 -11.72
N TRP A 50 3.69 -30.94 -10.73
CA TRP A 50 3.33 -30.74 -9.32
C TRP A 50 3.90 -29.45 -8.72
N SER A 51 5.07 -29.01 -9.17
CA SER A 51 5.70 -27.77 -8.70
C SER A 51 4.91 -26.52 -9.13
N LEU A 52 4.25 -26.55 -10.28
CA LEU A 52 3.35 -25.48 -10.75
C LEU A 52 2.09 -25.38 -9.88
N LEU A 53 1.48 -26.51 -9.52
CA LEU A 53 0.32 -26.54 -8.62
C LEU A 53 0.65 -25.95 -7.24
N VAL A 54 1.82 -26.26 -6.69
CA VAL A 54 2.28 -25.71 -5.41
C VAL A 54 2.56 -24.21 -5.52
N SER A 55 3.14 -23.75 -6.65
CA SER A 55 3.37 -22.31 -6.92
C SER A 55 2.07 -21.53 -6.92
N PHE A 56 1.06 -22.05 -7.64
CA PHE A 56 -0.24 -21.42 -7.74
C PHE A 56 -0.93 -21.33 -6.38
N ARG A 57 -0.85 -22.39 -5.57
CA ARG A 57 -1.39 -22.40 -4.20
C ARG A 57 -0.70 -21.37 -3.31
N LEU A 58 0.62 -21.25 -3.38
CA LEU A 58 1.38 -20.25 -2.61
C LEU A 58 1.02 -18.81 -3.01
N LEU A 59 0.81 -18.55 -4.30
CA LEU A 59 0.33 -17.25 -4.78
C LEU A 59 -1.06 -16.89 -4.24
N LEU A 60 -1.98 -17.87 -4.19
CA LEU A 60 -3.29 -17.67 -3.59
C LEU A 60 -3.18 -17.33 -2.10
N VAL A 61 -2.34 -18.05 -1.36
CA VAL A 61 -2.09 -17.80 0.07
C VAL A 61 -1.48 -16.39 0.28
N MET A 62 -0.54 -15.98 -0.56
CA MET A 62 0.05 -14.65 -0.47
C MET A 62 -0.98 -13.54 -0.76
N ASN A 63 -1.89 -13.77 -1.72
CA ASN A 63 -2.97 -12.83 -2.01
C ASN A 63 -3.97 -12.72 -0.85
N THR A 64 -4.30 -13.84 -0.18
CA THR A 64 -5.16 -13.81 1.01
C THR A 64 -4.49 -13.08 2.17
N LEU A 65 -3.20 -13.31 2.41
CA LEU A 65 -2.45 -12.61 3.46
C LEU A 65 -2.38 -11.10 3.19
N ASN A 66 -2.13 -10.69 1.93
CA ASN A 66 -2.16 -9.28 1.56
C ASN A 66 -3.53 -8.62 1.83
N LYS A 67 -4.63 -9.29 1.46
CA LYS A 67 -5.99 -8.79 1.75
C LYS A 67 -6.27 -8.69 3.24
N GLU A 68 -5.81 -9.65 4.02
CA GLU A 68 -5.98 -9.68 5.47
C GLU A 68 -5.18 -8.55 6.14
N MET A 69 -3.94 -8.31 5.70
CA MET A 69 -3.15 -7.17 6.12
C MET A 69 -3.82 -5.84 5.77
N ASP A 70 -4.37 -5.70 4.55
CA ASP A 70 -5.09 -4.49 4.15
C ASP A 70 -6.34 -4.27 5.04
N ASN A 71 -7.11 -5.33 5.32
CA ASN A 71 -8.28 -5.25 6.19
C ASN A 71 -7.92 -4.86 7.63
N ILE A 72 -6.84 -5.42 8.19
CA ILE A 72 -6.37 -5.06 9.53
C ILE A 72 -5.94 -3.60 9.58
N SER A 73 -5.22 -3.13 8.56
CA SER A 73 -4.83 -1.73 8.43
C SER A 73 -6.04 -0.80 8.41
N ILE A 74 -7.08 -1.15 7.65
CA ILE A 74 -8.33 -0.37 7.56
C ILE A 74 -9.07 -0.37 8.90
N ASN A 75 -9.23 -1.54 9.53
CA ASN A 75 -9.95 -1.67 10.79
C ASN A 75 -9.26 -0.96 11.95
N HIS A 76 -7.93 -0.99 11.99
CA HIS A 76 -7.16 -0.22 12.97
C HIS A 76 -7.35 1.28 12.76
N ALA A 77 -7.27 1.76 11.52
CA ALA A 77 -7.52 3.15 11.18
C ALA A 77 -8.91 3.61 11.64
N LEU A 78 -9.96 2.83 11.35
CA LEU A 78 -11.35 3.12 11.76
C LEU A 78 -11.54 3.20 13.28
N LYS A 79 -10.93 2.28 14.04
CA LYS A 79 -11.04 2.27 15.52
C LYS A 79 -10.33 3.46 16.17
N VAL A 80 -9.23 3.90 15.58
CA VAL A 80 -8.38 4.96 16.13
C VAL A 80 -8.87 6.35 15.70
N ALA A 81 -9.52 6.45 14.53
CA ALA A 81 -10.07 7.67 13.93
C ALA A 81 -10.77 8.65 14.91
N PRO A 82 -11.74 8.27 15.76
CA PRO A 82 -12.46 9.24 16.60
C PRO A 82 -11.58 9.86 17.70
N LYS A 83 -10.66 9.09 18.30
CA LYS A 83 -9.70 9.61 19.29
C LYS A 83 -8.68 10.53 18.63
N THR A 84 -8.21 10.12 17.45
CA THR A 84 -7.25 10.86 16.65
C THR A 84 -7.83 12.18 16.16
N LYS A 85 -9.07 12.18 15.67
CA LYS A 85 -9.79 13.38 15.22
C LYS A 85 -9.87 14.43 16.33
N LYS A 86 -10.20 14.03 17.55
CA LYS A 86 -10.22 14.93 18.72
C LYS A 86 -8.84 15.51 19.03
N TYR A 87 -7.80 14.66 19.06
CA TYR A 87 -6.42 15.11 19.27
C TYR A 87 -5.93 16.10 18.19
N ILE A 88 -6.19 15.79 16.92
CA ILE A 88 -5.85 16.65 15.78
C ILE A 88 -6.55 18.00 15.91
N LEU A 89 -7.85 18.00 16.21
CA LEU A 89 -8.64 19.22 16.33
C LEU A 89 -8.12 20.10 17.48
N ASP A 90 -7.83 19.51 18.64
CA ASP A 90 -7.25 20.22 19.78
C ASP A 90 -5.86 20.78 19.45
N TYR A 91 -5.01 20.00 18.78
CA TYR A 91 -3.67 20.45 18.38
C TYR A 91 -3.71 21.60 17.37
N LEU A 92 -4.55 21.49 16.33
CA LEU A 92 -4.70 22.51 15.29
C LEU A 92 -5.27 23.82 15.86
N LYS A 93 -6.23 23.72 16.79
CA LYS A 93 -6.88 24.87 17.40
C LYS A 93 -6.02 25.54 18.46
N HIS A 94 -5.40 24.77 19.36
CA HIS A 94 -4.69 25.33 20.52
C HIS A 94 -3.21 25.60 20.25
N THR A 95 -2.54 24.77 19.44
CA THR A 95 -1.11 24.91 19.16
C THR A 95 -0.87 25.74 17.91
N LEU A 96 -1.58 25.43 16.81
CA LEU A 96 -1.40 26.10 15.52
C LEU A 96 -2.36 27.29 15.31
N LYS A 97 -3.32 27.50 16.23
CA LYS A 97 -4.27 28.62 16.24
C LYS A 97 -5.05 28.76 14.92
N PHE A 98 -5.50 27.63 14.36
CA PHE A 98 -6.32 27.64 13.16
C PHE A 98 -7.72 28.18 13.46
N ASN A 99 -8.05 29.33 12.86
CA ASN A 99 -9.27 30.08 13.10
C ASN A 99 -10.30 29.96 11.97
N HIS A 100 -9.85 29.61 10.76
CA HIS A 100 -10.71 29.54 9.58
C HIS A 100 -10.67 28.15 8.95
N SER A 101 -11.81 27.68 8.47
CA SER A 101 -11.95 26.42 7.73
C SER A 101 -10.96 26.29 6.56
N SER A 102 -10.63 27.39 5.87
CA SER A 102 -9.66 27.41 4.75
C SER A 102 -8.28 26.88 5.13
N GLN A 103 -7.82 27.13 6.36
CA GLN A 103 -6.50 26.69 6.84
C GLN A 103 -6.44 25.17 7.02
N TYR A 104 -7.55 24.56 7.45
CA TYR A 104 -7.67 23.10 7.54
C TYR A 104 -7.64 22.46 6.13
N LYS A 105 -8.33 23.06 5.16
CA LYS A 105 -8.33 22.60 3.77
C LYS A 105 -6.92 22.62 3.17
N GLU A 106 -6.19 23.71 3.37
CA GLU A 106 -4.83 23.87 2.83
C GLU A 106 -3.86 22.86 3.46
N LEU A 107 -3.94 22.64 4.77
CA LEU A 107 -3.13 21.63 5.46
C LEU A 107 -3.44 20.21 4.98
N ALA A 108 -4.71 19.86 4.82
CA ALA A 108 -5.12 18.56 4.29
C ALA A 108 -4.54 18.31 2.89
N LEU A 109 -4.65 19.30 2.00
CA LEU A 109 -4.11 19.19 0.64
C LEU A 109 -2.59 19.00 0.61
N ILE A 110 -1.85 19.76 1.44
CA ILE A 110 -0.39 19.64 1.51
C ILE A 110 0.02 18.26 2.05
N LEU A 111 -0.67 17.75 3.07
CA LEU A 111 -0.41 16.42 3.63
C LEU A 111 -0.77 15.31 2.65
N LYS A 112 -1.87 15.44 1.91
CA LYS A 112 -2.27 14.50 0.86
C LYS A 112 -1.21 14.42 -0.24
N GLN A 113 -0.80 15.57 -0.77
CA GLN A 113 0.22 15.64 -1.81
C GLN A 113 1.57 15.07 -1.35
N LYS A 114 1.98 15.36 -0.10
CA LYS A 114 3.20 14.79 0.48
C LYS A 114 3.08 13.28 0.70
N GLY A 115 1.92 12.80 1.16
CA GLY A 115 1.65 11.38 1.36
C GLY A 115 1.67 10.61 0.05
N GLU A 116 0.94 11.07 -0.96
CA GLU A 116 0.88 10.46 -2.30
C GLU A 116 2.25 10.46 -2.98
N LYS A 117 3.01 11.56 -2.90
CA LYS A 117 4.36 11.64 -3.49
C LYS A 117 5.36 10.68 -2.86
N ASN A 118 5.23 10.41 -1.57
CA ASN A 118 6.14 9.54 -0.82
C ASN A 118 5.68 8.07 -0.79
N LEU A 119 4.47 7.77 -1.27
CA LEU A 119 3.94 6.42 -1.32
C LEU A 119 4.65 5.63 -2.43
N LYS A 120 5.33 4.55 -2.04
CA LYS A 120 6.05 3.70 -2.98
C LYS A 120 5.17 2.54 -3.40
N SER A 121 4.60 2.62 -4.60
CA SER A 121 4.00 1.48 -5.27
C SER A 121 4.91 1.03 -6.39
N TYR A 122 5.20 -0.28 -6.43
CA TYR A 122 6.01 -0.85 -7.49
C TYR A 122 5.08 -1.57 -8.44
N ASN A 123 4.92 -1.00 -9.63
CA ASN A 123 4.19 -1.66 -10.71
C ASN A 123 5.19 -2.22 -11.71
N LEU A 124 5.62 -3.47 -11.51
CA LEU A 124 6.55 -4.12 -12.41
C LEU A 124 5.87 -4.73 -13.65
N LEU A 125 4.55 -4.62 -13.79
CA LEU A 125 3.80 -5.19 -14.92
C LEU A 125 4.31 -4.74 -16.30
N PRO A 126 4.65 -3.45 -16.54
CA PRO A 126 5.21 -3.02 -17.82
C PRO A 126 6.58 -3.63 -18.14
N TYR A 127 7.39 -3.88 -17.11
CA TYR A 127 8.69 -4.55 -17.26
C TYR A 127 8.50 -6.05 -17.52
N LEU A 128 7.52 -6.66 -16.84
CA LEU A 128 7.10 -8.04 -17.09
C LEU A 128 6.72 -8.19 -18.56
N THR A 129 5.80 -7.37 -19.07
CA THR A 129 5.32 -7.47 -20.45
C THR A 129 6.47 -7.32 -21.44
N MET A 130 7.36 -6.35 -21.22
CA MET A 130 8.54 -6.16 -22.09
C MET A 130 9.46 -7.39 -22.11
N ILE A 131 9.84 -7.90 -20.93
CA ILE A 131 10.72 -9.07 -20.81
C ILE A 131 10.04 -10.31 -21.40
N LEU A 132 8.73 -10.48 -21.16
CA LEU A 132 7.97 -11.60 -21.70
C LEU A 132 7.93 -11.55 -23.23
N THR A 133 7.66 -10.39 -23.82
CA THR A 133 7.64 -10.20 -25.28
C THR A 133 8.99 -10.52 -25.91
N VAL A 134 10.09 -10.01 -25.33
CA VAL A 134 11.46 -10.32 -25.81
C VAL A 134 11.76 -11.80 -25.69
N THR A 135 11.40 -12.41 -24.55
CA THR A 135 11.64 -13.84 -24.31
C THR A 135 10.86 -14.68 -25.31
N ILE A 136 9.56 -14.42 -25.49
CA ILE A 136 8.71 -15.11 -26.47
C ILE A 136 9.26 -14.96 -27.89
N PHE A 137 9.77 -13.79 -28.27
CA PHE A 137 10.33 -13.55 -29.60
C PHE A 137 11.62 -14.35 -29.84
N LEU A 138 12.55 -14.34 -28.88
CA LEU A 138 13.79 -15.12 -28.95
C LEU A 138 13.49 -16.62 -28.95
N CYS A 139 12.57 -17.04 -28.08
CA CYS A 139 12.06 -18.40 -27.98
C CYS A 139 11.40 -18.89 -29.27
N GLY A 140 10.58 -18.06 -29.91
CA GLY A 140 9.95 -18.37 -31.21
C GLY A 140 10.99 -18.52 -32.33
N SER A 141 12.08 -17.75 -32.27
CA SER A 141 13.19 -17.88 -33.21
C SER A 141 13.95 -19.20 -33.00
N VAL A 142 14.16 -19.61 -31.74
CA VAL A 142 14.79 -20.90 -31.39
C VAL A 142 13.92 -22.09 -31.80
N ILE A 143 12.60 -22.04 -31.54
CA ILE A 143 11.65 -23.10 -31.95
C ILE A 143 11.68 -23.30 -33.47
N ARG A 144 11.83 -22.22 -34.25
CA ARG A 144 11.90 -22.29 -35.71
C ARG A 144 13.11 -23.08 -36.21
N VAL A 145 14.22 -23.06 -35.47
CA VAL A 145 15.46 -23.77 -35.80
C VAL A 145 15.49 -25.17 -35.17
N TYR A 146 14.94 -25.32 -33.96
CA TYR A 146 14.92 -26.56 -33.19
C TYR A 146 13.52 -26.84 -32.61
N PRO A 147 12.60 -27.40 -33.41
CA PRO A 147 11.21 -27.61 -33.01
C PRO A 147 11.05 -28.61 -31.86
N GLU A 148 12.01 -29.53 -31.69
CA GLU A 148 12.05 -30.53 -30.62
C GLU A 148 12.00 -29.89 -29.21
N HIS A 149 12.56 -28.67 -29.04
CA HIS A 149 12.69 -27.97 -27.77
C HIS A 149 11.50 -27.06 -27.42
N THR A 150 10.40 -27.13 -28.18
CA THR A 150 9.22 -26.27 -27.98
C THR A 150 8.67 -26.36 -26.55
N LYS A 151 8.68 -27.56 -25.95
CA LYS A 151 8.21 -27.78 -24.58
C LYS A 151 9.09 -27.07 -23.56
N ASP A 152 10.41 -27.17 -23.68
CA ASP A 152 11.38 -26.56 -22.78
C ASP A 152 11.26 -25.03 -22.81
N VAL A 153 11.08 -24.49 -24.02
CA VAL A 153 10.91 -23.06 -24.27
C VAL A 153 9.63 -22.51 -23.63
N ILE A 154 8.49 -23.20 -23.79
CA ILE A 154 7.23 -22.82 -23.13
C ILE A 154 7.39 -22.86 -21.61
N PHE A 155 8.10 -23.87 -21.09
CA PHE A 155 8.32 -24.02 -19.66
C PHE A 155 9.16 -22.87 -19.08
N VAL A 156 10.23 -22.45 -19.75
CA VAL A 156 11.06 -21.30 -19.35
C VAL A 156 10.26 -20.01 -19.29
N VAL A 157 9.42 -19.73 -20.30
CA VAL A 157 8.54 -18.54 -20.29
C VAL A 157 7.58 -18.58 -19.10
N PHE A 158 7.03 -19.76 -18.80
CA PHE A 158 6.10 -19.93 -17.68
C PHE A 158 6.77 -19.73 -16.32
N ILE A 159 7.96 -20.31 -16.10
CA ILE A 159 8.77 -20.08 -14.89
C ILE A 159 9.08 -18.59 -14.73
N MET A 160 9.57 -17.96 -15.79
CA MET A 160 9.95 -16.53 -15.78
C MET A 160 8.75 -15.65 -15.41
N THR A 161 7.58 -15.93 -15.97
CA THR A 161 6.33 -15.23 -15.60
C THR A 161 6.01 -15.41 -14.11
N GLY A 162 6.08 -16.66 -13.63
CA GLY A 162 5.82 -17.00 -12.23
C GLY A 162 6.73 -16.27 -11.25
N ILE A 163 8.06 -16.36 -11.45
CA ILE A 163 9.08 -15.68 -10.63
C ILE A 163 8.80 -14.18 -10.58
N PHE A 164 8.46 -13.58 -11.71
CA PHE A 164 8.30 -12.14 -11.82
C PHE A 164 7.01 -11.65 -11.14
N LEU A 165 5.92 -12.40 -11.23
CA LEU A 165 4.69 -12.13 -10.45
C LEU A 165 4.96 -12.23 -8.93
N ILE A 166 5.72 -13.24 -8.51
CA ILE A 166 6.15 -13.43 -7.12
C ILE A 166 6.98 -12.22 -6.66
N PHE A 167 7.95 -11.80 -7.47
CA PHE A 167 8.83 -10.67 -7.16
C PHE A 167 8.05 -9.35 -7.03
N ASN A 168 7.09 -9.11 -7.92
CA ASN A 168 6.21 -7.94 -7.86
C ASN A 168 5.33 -7.92 -6.60
N SER A 169 4.75 -9.06 -6.23
CA SER A 169 3.96 -9.18 -4.99
C SER A 169 4.84 -8.99 -3.74
N SER A 170 6.02 -9.60 -3.74
CA SER A 170 6.98 -9.56 -2.62
C SER A 170 7.50 -8.15 -2.37
N ILE A 171 7.90 -7.43 -3.43
CA ILE A 171 8.36 -6.05 -3.32
C ILE A 171 7.27 -5.14 -2.76
N ASN A 172 6.02 -5.32 -3.20
CA ASN A 172 4.90 -4.52 -2.69
C ASN A 172 4.56 -4.86 -1.22
N ALA A 173 4.65 -6.13 -0.82
CA ALA A 173 4.49 -6.52 0.59
C ALA A 173 5.57 -5.88 1.48
N ILE A 174 6.84 -5.89 1.04
CA ILE A 174 7.96 -5.23 1.72
C ILE A 174 7.74 -3.71 1.74
N ALA A 175 7.31 -3.11 0.62
CA ALA A 175 6.97 -1.69 0.53
C ALA A 175 5.91 -1.30 1.55
N ASN A 176 4.85 -2.10 1.68
CA ASN A 176 3.79 -1.88 2.64
C ASN A 176 4.25 -2.03 4.11
N LEU A 177 5.08 -3.02 4.40
CA LEU A 177 5.57 -3.29 5.76
C LEU A 177 6.57 -2.25 6.26
N PHE A 178 7.49 -1.81 5.41
CA PHE A 178 8.65 -1.01 5.84
C PHE A 178 8.63 0.45 5.36
N PHE A 179 8.11 0.72 4.17
CA PHE A 179 8.27 2.02 3.52
C PHE A 179 6.98 2.85 3.48
N ASN A 180 5.81 2.23 3.33
CA ASN A 180 4.54 2.92 3.10
C ASN A 180 3.76 3.22 4.39
N GLY A 181 4.20 2.78 5.57
CA GLY A 181 3.52 3.10 6.83
C GLY A 181 3.41 4.62 7.07
N LYS A 182 4.52 5.36 6.93
CA LYS A 182 4.56 6.82 7.12
C LYS A 182 3.74 7.60 6.06
N PRO A 183 3.88 7.30 4.75
CA PRO A 183 3.03 7.90 3.72
C PRO A 183 1.54 7.60 3.87
N LYS A 184 1.15 6.36 4.21
CA LYS A 184 -0.27 6.00 4.41
C LYS A 184 -0.89 6.76 5.59
N GLU A 185 -0.15 6.93 6.67
CA GLU A 185 -0.59 7.76 7.81
C GLU A 185 -0.72 9.25 7.46
N MET A 186 0.16 9.80 6.60
CA MET A 186 -0.01 11.18 6.08
C MET A 186 -1.33 11.35 5.31
N ILE A 187 -1.68 10.36 4.48
CA ILE A 187 -2.93 10.39 3.70
C ILE A 187 -4.13 10.28 4.63
N HIS A 188 -4.11 9.34 5.58
CA HIS A 188 -5.18 9.18 6.57
C HIS A 188 -5.38 10.44 7.43
N LEU A 189 -4.28 11.05 7.87
CA LEU A 189 -4.29 12.32 8.61
C LEU A 189 -4.90 13.44 7.76
N SER A 190 -4.53 13.53 6.49
CA SER A 190 -5.13 14.47 5.54
C SER A 190 -6.65 14.30 5.46
N ASP A 191 -7.13 13.07 5.26
CA ASP A 191 -8.57 12.80 5.13
C ASP A 191 -9.32 13.17 6.40
N THR A 192 -8.73 12.90 7.58
CA THR A 192 -9.28 13.31 8.87
C THR A 192 -9.36 14.84 9.00
N ILE A 193 -8.32 15.56 8.58
CA ILE A 193 -8.31 17.04 8.61
C ILE A 193 -9.33 17.59 7.61
N PHE A 194 -9.51 16.93 6.47
CA PHE A 194 -10.51 17.32 5.47
C PHE A 194 -11.93 17.15 6.00
N GLU A 195 -12.21 16.09 6.75
CA GLU A 195 -13.48 15.90 7.45
C GLU A 195 -13.74 17.02 8.48
N ILE A 196 -12.72 17.39 9.27
CA ILE A 196 -12.79 18.54 10.20
C ILE A 196 -13.06 19.85 9.43
N PHE A 197 -12.46 20.03 8.26
CA PHE A 197 -12.74 21.19 7.39
C PHE A 197 -14.22 21.23 7.00
N LEU A 198 -14.80 20.12 6.55
CA LEU A 198 -16.21 20.07 6.15
C LEU A 198 -17.13 20.45 7.32
N GLU A 199 -16.89 19.89 8.51
CA GLU A 199 -17.66 20.23 9.72
C GLU A 199 -17.52 21.70 10.11
N LYS A 200 -16.31 22.27 10.04
CA LYS A 200 -16.07 23.68 10.35
C LYS A 200 -16.69 24.62 9.33
N SER A 201 -16.59 24.30 8.04
CA SER A 201 -17.22 25.07 6.95
C SER A 201 -18.75 25.10 7.09
N ILE A 202 -19.37 23.99 7.46
CA ILE A 202 -20.82 23.94 7.73
C ILE A 202 -21.18 24.86 8.90
N ASN A 203 -20.42 24.79 10.01
CA ASN A 203 -20.66 25.64 11.19
C ASN A 203 -20.43 27.14 10.92
N GLU A 204 -19.42 27.49 10.13
CA GLU A 204 -19.18 28.88 9.72
C GLU A 204 -20.34 29.43 8.88
N ASN A 205 -20.84 28.63 7.93
CA ASN A 205 -21.97 29.02 7.07
C ASN A 205 -23.29 29.15 7.84
N THR A 206 -23.56 28.27 8.81
CA THR A 206 -24.77 28.36 9.66
C THR A 206 -24.72 29.57 10.60
N LEU A 207 -23.55 29.90 11.15
CA LEU A 207 -23.33 31.11 11.95
C LEU A 207 -23.48 32.40 11.13
N MET A 208 -23.02 32.40 9.87
CA MET A 208 -23.24 33.54 8.97
C MET A 208 -24.72 33.70 8.60
N ALA A 209 -25.42 32.59 8.37
CA ALA A 209 -26.85 32.60 8.07
C ALA A 209 -27.69 33.09 9.25
N SER A 210 -27.37 32.70 10.50
CA SER A 210 -28.07 33.17 11.70
C SER A 210 -27.80 34.64 11.99
N LYS A 211 -26.57 35.13 11.82
CA LYS A 211 -26.24 36.56 11.94
C LYS A 211 -27.01 37.43 10.93
N ARG A 212 -27.15 36.97 9.68
CA ARG A 212 -27.94 37.67 8.64
C ARG A 212 -29.43 37.72 8.94
N LYS A 213 -29.95 36.75 9.70
CA LYS A 213 -31.36 36.67 10.11
C LYS A 213 -31.68 37.59 11.29
N ASN A 214 -30.72 37.82 12.18
CA ASN A 214 -30.84 38.75 13.31
C ASN A 214 -30.52 40.22 12.94
N SER A 215 -29.97 40.46 11.75
CA SER A 215 -29.67 41.81 11.24
C SER A 215 -30.74 42.35 10.27
N ARG A 216 -31.88 41.68 10.16
CA ARG A 216 -33.07 42.10 9.42
C ARG A 216 -34.22 42.22 10.41
#